data_AF-L7CM37-F1
#
_entry.id   AF-L7CM37-F1
#
_cell.length_a   1.000
_cell.length_b   1.000
_cell.length_c   1.000
_cell.angle_alpha   90.00
_cell.angle_beta   90.00
_cell.angle_gamma   90.00
#
_symmetry.space_group_name_H-M   'P 1'
#
loop_
_entity.id
_entity.type
_entity.pdbx_description
1 polymer ?
#
loop_
_entity_poly.entity_id
_entity_poly.type
_entity_poly.pdbx_seq_one_letter_code
_entity_poly.pdbx_strand_id
1 'polypeptide(L)'
;MKSTTDIVVANADAFDAILADLRNTLPLDVTSDSNVTIDDVVSIVSIHRDAIDDRSAWWRIRREIYARFASHETVATRMLAAIPDPVRDELAMLTGQEIALIASRWGKMGDSPAPDPGVAVLVLERLVSACTRARESGLGVLLRTNQPANDFEIAFMIVDCKRRRNFQKAFDDWDDSKRYEAHQRYNYYLKQGVEDCLDRVLRDFTRPKTSRLNLNTDQRRIRKYISKRVKNYIKSPSPALGDPGDPVTMISLEFDIEYEGYVDLVFHSRPDAAEAIEFVEDTGFRLELTHWHEGMERFSCDDLPLKVTLPDERKVVVEPSSDGDDFEKYIGDMLRDTMVEQRRAGAFGDLAISESSVLCVGGVHTNYFWLSDDVVDS
;
A
#
# COMPACT_ATOMS: atom_id res chain seq x y z
N MET A 1 17.49 20.87 8.01
CA MET A 1 16.95 22.23 7.73
C MET A 1 15.47 22.20 8.07
N LYS A 2 14.91 23.23 8.71
CA LYS A 2 13.44 23.32 8.84
C LYS A 2 12.88 23.51 7.44
N SER A 3 11.93 22.68 7.01
CA SER A 3 11.25 22.89 5.72
C SER A 3 10.44 24.17 5.82
N THR A 4 10.77 25.16 5.00
CA THR A 4 9.97 26.37 4.88
C THR A 4 9.14 26.24 3.61
N THR A 5 7.85 26.56 3.71
CA THR A 5 6.97 26.68 2.54
C THR A 5 6.68 28.14 2.28
N ASP A 6 6.88 28.57 1.05
CA ASP A 6 6.54 29.93 0.61
C ASP A 6 5.25 29.90 -0.21
N ILE A 7 4.36 30.87 0.01
CA ILE A 7 3.20 31.10 -0.87
C ILE A 7 3.60 32.15 -1.90
N VAL A 8 3.50 31.81 -3.18
CA VAL A 8 3.87 32.68 -4.30
C VAL A 8 2.63 33.01 -5.11
N VAL A 9 2.40 34.29 -5.39
CA VAL A 9 1.37 34.75 -6.34
C VAL A 9 2.05 35.12 -7.65
N ALA A 10 1.78 34.36 -8.70
CA ALA A 10 2.46 34.53 -9.99
C ALA A 10 1.62 34.00 -11.16
N ASN A 11 2.04 34.32 -12.39
CA ASN A 11 1.47 33.72 -13.59
C ASN A 11 1.85 32.23 -13.67
N ALA A 12 0.93 31.38 -14.12
CA ALA A 12 1.19 29.96 -14.38
C ALA A 12 2.29 29.74 -15.43
N ASP A 13 2.53 30.70 -16.33
CA ASP A 13 3.63 30.62 -17.31
C ASP A 13 5.02 30.87 -16.67
N ALA A 14 5.08 31.33 -15.41
CA ALA A 14 6.34 31.62 -14.72
C ALA A 14 6.92 30.41 -13.97
N PHE A 15 6.30 29.23 -14.07
CA PHE A 15 6.67 28.03 -13.31
C PHE A 15 8.15 27.66 -13.45
N ASP A 16 8.63 27.50 -14.67
CA ASP A 16 10.03 27.17 -14.97
C ASP A 16 11.01 28.17 -14.36
N ALA A 17 10.68 29.46 -14.46
CA ALA A 17 11.53 30.54 -13.95
C ALA A 17 11.59 30.52 -12.42
N ILE A 18 10.45 30.35 -11.75
CA ILE A 18 10.34 30.31 -10.27
C ILE A 18 11.15 29.15 -9.71
N LEU A 19 11.17 28.02 -10.41
CA LEU A 19 11.90 26.81 -10.01
C LEU A 19 13.40 26.91 -10.27
N ALA A 20 13.79 27.54 -11.38
CA ALA A 20 15.19 27.81 -11.69
C ALA A 20 15.82 28.83 -10.73
N ASP A 21 15.01 29.66 -10.08
CA ASP A 21 15.44 30.69 -9.16
C ASP A 21 15.72 30.18 -7.74
N LEU A 22 16.74 29.33 -7.62
CA LEU A 22 17.22 28.78 -6.35
C LEU A 22 17.69 29.84 -5.33
N ARG A 23 17.85 31.09 -5.76
CA ARG A 23 18.36 32.20 -4.94
C ARG A 23 17.30 33.25 -4.62
N ASN A 24 16.03 33.03 -5.00
CA ASN A 24 14.92 33.97 -4.77
C ASN A 24 15.21 35.39 -5.30
N THR A 25 15.80 35.46 -6.49
CA THR A 25 16.16 36.70 -7.18
C THR A 25 15.05 37.25 -8.07
N LEU A 26 14.04 36.45 -8.40
CA LEU A 26 12.88 36.89 -9.16
C LEU A 26 11.99 37.82 -8.33
N PRO A 27 11.49 38.92 -8.91
CA PRO A 27 10.55 39.83 -8.25
C PRO A 27 9.16 39.19 -8.20
N LEU A 28 8.97 38.28 -7.26
CA LEU A 28 7.72 37.55 -7.02
C LEU A 28 6.99 38.12 -5.79
N ASP A 29 5.65 38.08 -5.79
CA ASP A 29 4.87 38.29 -4.56
C ASP A 29 4.96 37.00 -3.73
N VAL A 30 5.84 37.02 -2.73
CA VAL A 30 6.15 35.88 -1.87
C VAL A 30 5.74 36.15 -0.44
N THR A 31 4.91 35.29 0.11
CA THR A 31 4.68 35.18 1.55
C THR A 31 5.57 34.05 2.09
N SER A 32 6.71 34.43 2.67
CA SER A 32 7.70 33.48 3.18
C SER A 32 7.27 32.82 4.49
N ASP A 33 7.83 31.63 4.76
CA ASP A 33 7.65 30.90 6.02
C ASP A 33 6.17 30.71 6.40
N SER A 34 5.34 30.38 5.41
CA SER A 34 3.91 30.15 5.62
C SER A 34 3.63 28.87 6.42
N ASN A 35 4.55 27.89 6.36
CA ASN A 35 4.37 26.53 6.88
C ASN A 35 3.06 25.85 6.42
N VAL A 36 2.46 26.33 5.33
CA VAL A 36 1.28 25.70 4.70
C VAL A 36 1.79 24.58 3.82
N THR A 37 1.27 23.38 3.99
CA THR A 37 1.45 22.28 3.04
C THR A 37 0.22 22.14 2.17
N ILE A 38 0.33 21.35 1.10
CA ILE A 38 -0.83 21.02 0.27
C ILE A 38 -1.86 20.17 1.03
N ASP A 39 -1.42 19.29 1.95
CA ASP A 39 -2.32 18.52 2.80
C ASP A 39 -3.09 19.44 3.77
N ASP A 40 -2.49 20.55 4.18
CA ASP A 40 -3.20 21.58 4.93
C ASP A 40 -4.26 22.26 4.07
N VAL A 41 -3.99 22.55 2.79
CA VAL A 41 -5.01 23.07 1.85
C VAL A 41 -6.17 22.06 1.70
N VAL A 42 -5.87 20.77 1.55
CA VAL A 42 -6.91 19.71 1.51
C VAL A 42 -7.73 19.72 2.79
N SER A 43 -7.08 19.82 3.96
CA SER A 43 -7.74 19.82 5.26
C SER A 43 -8.61 21.06 5.44
N ILE A 44 -8.11 22.26 5.11
CA ILE A 44 -8.82 23.53 5.16
C ILE A 44 -10.08 23.49 4.29
N VAL A 45 -9.95 23.03 3.03
CA VAL A 45 -11.09 22.93 2.10
C VAL A 45 -12.08 21.86 2.56
N SER A 46 -11.59 20.73 3.08
CA SER A 46 -12.46 19.67 3.61
C SER A 46 -13.23 20.14 4.84
N ILE A 47 -12.63 20.94 5.72
CA ILE A 47 -13.32 21.55 6.86
C ILE A 47 -14.35 22.56 6.38
N HIS A 48 -13.99 23.41 5.41
CA HIS A 48 -14.91 24.42 4.86
C HIS A 48 -16.13 23.79 4.20
N ARG A 49 -15.93 22.70 3.45
CA ARG A 49 -16.99 21.93 2.78
C ARG A 49 -17.70 20.92 3.68
N ASP A 50 -17.39 20.91 4.98
CA ASP A 50 -17.87 19.97 6.00
C ASP A 50 -17.75 18.48 5.60
N ALA A 51 -16.65 18.16 4.93
CA ALA A 51 -16.33 16.84 4.37
C ALA A 51 -15.21 16.12 5.13
N ILE A 52 -14.70 16.70 6.22
CA ILE A 52 -13.52 16.16 6.93
C ILE A 52 -13.77 14.78 7.56
N ASP A 53 -15.00 14.53 7.99
CA ASP A 53 -15.42 13.26 8.60
C ASP A 53 -16.00 12.26 7.59
N ASP A 54 -16.19 12.68 6.32
CA ASP A 54 -16.60 11.81 5.22
C ASP A 54 -15.39 11.39 4.40
N ARG A 55 -14.93 10.16 4.61
CA ARG A 55 -13.76 9.60 3.92
C ARG A 55 -13.88 9.68 2.40
N SER A 56 -15.04 9.40 1.82
CA SER A 56 -15.22 9.41 0.36
C SER A 56 -15.15 10.83 -0.20
N ALA A 57 -15.83 11.78 0.47
CA ALA A 57 -15.79 13.18 0.10
C ALA A 57 -14.39 13.80 0.26
N TRP A 58 -13.70 13.47 1.35
CA TRP A 58 -12.31 13.86 1.59
C TRP A 58 -11.38 13.37 0.49
N TRP A 59 -11.47 12.09 0.10
CA TRP A 59 -10.66 11.54 -1.01
C TRP A 59 -10.98 12.19 -2.35
N ARG A 60 -12.22 12.63 -2.58
CA ARG A 60 -12.59 13.39 -3.78
C ARG A 60 -11.96 14.79 -3.77
N ILE A 61 -12.01 15.51 -2.64
CA ILE A 61 -11.37 16.83 -2.47
C ILE A 61 -9.85 16.72 -2.63
N ARG A 62 -9.26 15.71 -2.00
CA ARG A 62 -7.83 15.40 -2.16
C ARG A 62 -7.49 15.18 -3.62
N ARG A 63 -8.25 14.34 -4.35
CA ARG A 63 -8.04 14.16 -5.79
C ARG A 63 -8.25 15.43 -6.60
N GLU A 64 -9.22 16.28 -6.28
CA GLU A 64 -9.44 17.56 -6.95
C GLU A 64 -8.22 18.50 -6.83
N ILE A 65 -7.67 18.60 -5.61
CA ILE A 65 -6.50 19.43 -5.31
C ILE A 65 -5.23 18.79 -5.89
N TYR A 66 -5.08 17.47 -5.76
CA TYR A 66 -3.91 16.75 -6.26
C TYR A 66 -3.90 16.49 -7.78
N ALA A 67 -5.05 16.47 -8.44
CA ALA A 67 -5.11 16.28 -9.90
C ALA A 67 -4.60 17.50 -10.67
N ARG A 68 -4.40 18.64 -10.00
CA ARG A 68 -3.90 19.87 -10.61
C ARG A 68 -2.61 20.39 -9.96
N PHE A 69 -1.82 19.52 -9.33
CA PHE A 69 -0.39 19.82 -9.30
C PHE A 69 0.00 20.08 -10.75
N ALA A 70 0.71 21.19 -10.99
CA ALA A 70 1.14 21.49 -12.33
C ALA A 70 1.90 20.26 -12.82
N SER A 71 1.31 19.57 -13.79
CA SER A 71 1.98 18.51 -14.54
C SER A 71 3.11 19.21 -15.28
N HIS A 72 4.24 19.35 -14.61
CA HIS A 72 5.43 19.92 -15.17
C HIS A 72 6.31 18.75 -15.56
N GLU A 73 6.58 18.61 -16.87
CA GLU A 73 7.26 17.43 -17.43
C GLU A 73 8.62 17.13 -16.78
N THR A 74 9.22 18.12 -16.13
CA THR A 74 10.59 18.08 -15.59
C THR A 74 10.71 18.29 -14.08
N VAL A 75 9.62 18.62 -13.37
CA VAL A 75 9.70 19.06 -11.97
C VAL A 75 8.98 18.07 -11.08
N ALA A 76 9.69 17.53 -10.10
CA ALA A 76 9.08 16.71 -9.06
C ALA A 76 8.01 17.54 -8.33
N THR A 77 6.79 17.01 -8.20
CA THR A 77 5.62 17.70 -7.60
C THR A 77 5.80 18.25 -6.19
N ARG A 78 6.94 17.94 -5.55
CA ARG A 78 7.29 18.36 -4.19
C ARG A 78 8.16 19.62 -4.14
N MET A 79 8.35 20.32 -5.25
CA MET A 79 9.06 21.61 -5.27
C MET A 79 8.11 22.81 -5.39
N LEU A 80 7.01 22.68 -6.11
CA LEU A 80 6.05 23.76 -6.35
C LEU A 80 4.67 23.18 -6.70
N ALA A 81 3.65 23.55 -5.94
CA ALA A 81 2.27 23.10 -6.13
C ALA A 81 1.36 24.29 -6.45
N ALA A 82 0.57 24.24 -7.51
CA ALA A 82 -0.48 25.23 -7.75
C ALA A 82 -1.75 24.88 -6.97
N ILE A 83 -2.38 25.89 -6.38
CA ILE A 83 -3.75 25.77 -5.88
C ILE A 83 -4.70 25.90 -7.10
N PRO A 84 -5.60 24.92 -7.34
CA PRO A 84 -6.58 25.00 -8.44
C PRO A 84 -7.38 26.30 -8.42
N ASP A 85 -7.67 26.90 -9.58
CA ASP A 85 -8.50 28.12 -9.63
C ASP A 85 -9.82 28.03 -8.86
N PRO A 86 -10.62 26.94 -8.96
CA PRO A 86 -11.87 26.84 -8.19
C PRO A 86 -11.62 26.86 -6.68
N VAL A 87 -10.56 26.18 -6.23
CA VAL A 87 -10.17 26.10 -4.81
C VAL A 87 -9.60 27.45 -4.34
N ARG A 88 -8.77 28.11 -5.15
CA ARG A 88 -8.27 29.47 -4.89
C ARG A 88 -9.44 30.44 -4.70
N ASP A 89 -10.40 30.42 -5.61
CA ASP A 89 -11.52 31.35 -5.60
C ASP A 89 -12.45 31.12 -4.41
N GLU A 90 -12.66 29.86 -4.02
CA GLU A 90 -13.36 29.46 -2.80
C GLU A 90 -12.63 29.98 -1.54
N LEU A 91 -11.31 29.73 -1.43
CA LEU A 91 -10.52 30.23 -0.31
C LEU A 91 -10.49 31.76 -0.24
N ALA A 92 -10.47 32.46 -1.38
CA ALA A 92 -10.52 33.92 -1.45
C ALA A 92 -11.84 34.52 -0.94
N MET A 93 -12.90 33.72 -0.79
CA MET A 93 -14.20 34.18 -0.30
C MET A 93 -14.39 34.00 1.21
N LEU A 94 -13.45 33.33 1.89
CA LEU A 94 -13.57 33.07 3.32
C LEU A 94 -13.61 34.38 4.15
N THR A 95 -14.60 34.48 5.02
CA THR A 95 -14.74 35.58 5.98
C THR A 95 -13.86 35.35 7.21
N GLY A 96 -13.57 36.42 7.97
CA GLY A 96 -12.80 36.30 9.21
C GLY A 96 -13.42 35.33 10.24
N GLN A 97 -14.75 35.22 10.28
CA GLN A 97 -15.44 34.26 11.16
C GLN A 97 -15.22 32.81 10.70
N GLU A 98 -15.28 32.56 9.39
CA GLU A 98 -15.02 31.22 8.82
C GLU A 98 -13.55 30.83 9.00
N ILE A 99 -12.62 31.76 8.81
CA ILE A 99 -11.18 31.55 9.06
C ILE A 99 -10.95 31.09 10.50
N ALA A 100 -11.53 31.78 11.48
CA ALA A 100 -11.39 31.41 12.89
C ALA A 100 -11.95 30.01 13.19
N LEU A 101 -13.10 29.67 12.60
CA LEU A 101 -13.73 28.36 12.76
C LEU A 101 -12.89 27.24 12.15
N ILE A 102 -12.41 27.43 10.91
CA ILE A 102 -11.61 26.44 10.18
C ILE A 102 -10.28 26.23 10.90
N ALA A 103 -9.58 27.31 11.28
CA ALA A 103 -8.32 27.24 12.00
C ALA A 103 -8.45 26.49 13.34
N SER A 104 -9.56 26.68 14.05
CA SER A 104 -9.83 25.95 15.31
C SER A 104 -10.01 24.45 15.11
N ARG A 105 -10.68 24.02 14.03
CA ARG A 105 -10.84 22.59 13.69
C ARG A 105 -9.53 21.99 13.18
N TRP A 106 -8.83 22.71 12.30
CA TRP A 106 -7.57 22.28 11.72
C TRP A 106 -6.49 22.09 12.80
N GLY A 107 -6.38 23.01 13.76
CA GLY A 107 -5.43 22.91 14.87
C GLY A 107 -5.64 21.71 15.81
N LYS A 108 -6.78 21.02 15.73
CA LYS A 108 -7.09 19.82 16.54
C LYS A 108 -6.79 18.50 15.81
N MET A 109 -6.41 18.55 14.53
CA MET A 109 -6.09 17.34 13.77
C MET A 109 -4.70 16.82 14.18
N GLY A 110 -4.67 15.62 14.78
CA GLY A 110 -3.50 15.06 15.48
C GLY A 110 -2.31 14.63 14.64
N ASP A 111 -2.43 14.61 13.31
CA ASP A 111 -1.41 14.05 12.41
C ASP A 111 -0.62 15.10 11.60
N SER A 112 -1.03 16.37 11.62
CA SER A 112 -0.25 17.48 11.06
C SER A 112 0.56 18.13 12.19
N PRO A 113 1.75 18.73 11.96
CA PRO A 113 2.41 19.58 12.95
C PRO A 113 1.56 20.84 13.15
N ALA A 114 0.41 20.68 13.80
CA ALA A 114 -0.63 21.68 13.88
C ALA A 114 -0.05 22.90 14.60
N PRO A 115 -0.03 24.07 13.95
CA PRO A 115 0.34 25.28 14.64
C PRO A 115 -0.63 25.52 15.81
N ASP A 116 -0.12 26.11 16.89
CA ASP A 116 -0.96 26.69 17.95
C ASP A 116 -2.16 27.45 17.31
N PRO A 117 -3.39 27.40 17.86
CA PRO A 117 -4.56 27.98 17.21
C PRO A 117 -4.38 29.43 16.73
N GLY A 118 -3.59 30.25 17.44
CA GLY A 118 -3.27 31.61 16.98
C GLY A 118 -2.38 31.64 15.74
N VAL A 119 -1.46 30.69 15.62
CA VAL A 119 -0.63 30.52 14.42
C VAL A 119 -1.45 29.95 13.26
N ALA A 120 -2.39 29.04 13.51
CA ALA A 120 -3.28 28.49 12.48
C ALA A 120 -4.15 29.58 11.82
N VAL A 121 -4.70 30.51 12.64
CA VAL A 121 -5.45 31.66 12.12
C VAL A 121 -4.55 32.54 11.25
N LEU A 122 -3.38 32.93 11.73
CA LEU A 122 -2.45 33.78 10.99
C LEU A 122 -2.02 33.15 9.65
N VAL A 123 -1.78 31.83 9.66
CA VAL A 123 -1.41 31.08 8.47
C VAL A 123 -2.55 31.04 7.46
N LEU A 124 -3.78 30.79 7.90
CA LEU A 124 -4.95 30.78 7.04
C LEU A 124 -5.27 32.18 6.49
N GLU A 125 -5.15 33.24 7.29
CA GLU A 125 -5.31 34.62 6.84
C GLU A 125 -4.33 34.98 5.72
N ARG A 126 -3.06 34.55 5.85
CA ARG A 126 -2.05 34.75 4.80
C ARG A 126 -2.42 34.03 3.51
N LEU A 127 -2.89 32.78 3.62
CA LEU A 127 -3.34 31.99 2.47
C LEU A 127 -4.54 32.63 1.78
N VAL A 128 -5.56 33.04 2.54
CA VAL A 128 -6.76 33.72 2.02
C VAL A 128 -6.37 35.06 1.36
N SER A 129 -5.47 35.83 1.97
CA SER A 129 -4.98 37.07 1.40
C SER A 129 -4.26 36.85 0.06
N ALA A 130 -3.41 35.82 -0.03
CA ALA A 130 -2.75 35.45 -1.28
C ALA A 130 -3.76 35.02 -2.37
N CYS A 131 -4.76 34.21 -2.00
CA CYS A 131 -5.83 33.79 -2.91
C CYS A 131 -6.68 34.98 -3.39
N THR A 132 -6.96 35.93 -2.51
CA THR A 132 -7.72 37.16 -2.84
C THR A 132 -6.96 38.00 -3.87
N ARG A 133 -5.68 38.30 -3.61
CA ARG A 133 -4.84 39.06 -4.55
C ARG A 133 -4.69 38.37 -5.89
N ALA A 134 -4.48 37.06 -5.86
CA ALA A 134 -4.35 36.24 -7.06
C ALA A 134 -5.64 36.28 -7.90
N ARG A 135 -6.80 36.14 -7.27
CA ARG A 135 -8.11 36.25 -7.93
C ARG A 135 -8.35 37.62 -8.55
N GLU A 136 -8.05 38.71 -7.82
CA GLU A 136 -8.21 40.08 -8.32
C GLU A 136 -7.29 40.39 -9.51
N SER A 137 -6.12 39.76 -9.55
CA SER A 137 -5.09 40.00 -10.56
C SER A 137 -5.10 38.99 -11.71
N GLY A 138 -5.97 37.96 -11.67
CA GLY A 138 -5.98 36.87 -12.63
C GLY A 138 -4.74 35.97 -12.58
N LEU A 139 -4.09 35.87 -11.42
CA LEU A 139 -2.86 35.10 -11.19
C LEU A 139 -3.16 33.78 -10.46
N GLY A 140 -2.19 32.86 -10.47
CA GLY A 140 -2.22 31.62 -9.69
C GLY A 140 -1.63 31.81 -8.29
N VAL A 141 -1.99 30.91 -7.37
CA VAL A 141 -1.33 30.76 -6.07
C VAL A 141 -0.53 29.47 -6.06
N LEU A 142 0.74 29.58 -5.71
CA LEU A 142 1.71 28.49 -5.71
C LEU A 142 2.26 28.27 -4.30
N LEU A 143 2.40 27.03 -3.90
CA LEU A 143 3.10 26.61 -2.69
C LEU A 143 4.46 26.08 -3.08
N ARG A 144 5.51 26.85 -2.82
CA ARG A 144 6.89 26.41 -3.06
C ARG A 144 7.40 25.69 -1.83
N THR A 145 7.52 24.38 -1.93
CA THR A 145 8.03 23.53 -0.86
C THR A 145 9.53 23.31 -1.06
N ASN A 146 10.35 23.81 -0.14
CA ASN A 146 11.78 23.43 -0.07
C ASN A 146 11.94 22.03 0.54
N GLN A 147 11.08 21.07 0.17
CA GLN A 147 11.18 19.72 0.70
C GLN A 147 12.40 19.05 0.05
N PRO A 148 13.41 18.65 0.83
CA PRO A 148 14.48 17.84 0.30
C PRO A 148 13.93 16.51 -0.22
N ALA A 149 14.68 15.85 -1.09
CA ALA A 149 14.39 14.47 -1.49
C ALA A 149 14.12 13.63 -0.23
N ASN A 150 13.07 12.81 -0.27
CA ASN A 150 12.72 11.94 0.84
C ASN A 150 13.74 10.78 0.97
N ASP A 151 13.72 10.05 2.08
CA ASP A 151 14.71 8.99 2.34
C ASP A 151 14.77 7.91 1.24
N PHE A 152 13.64 7.59 0.60
CA PHE A 152 13.60 6.65 -0.54
C PHE A 152 14.25 7.25 -1.78
N GLU A 153 13.98 8.52 -2.10
CA GLU A 153 14.60 9.22 -3.23
C GLU A 153 16.11 9.39 -3.01
N ILE A 154 16.53 9.76 -1.79
CA ILE A 154 17.94 9.82 -1.41
C ILE A 154 18.59 8.44 -1.59
N ALA A 155 17.97 7.39 -1.06
CA ALA A 155 18.46 6.02 -1.19
C ALA A 155 18.56 5.61 -2.67
N PHE A 156 17.58 5.96 -3.50
CA PHE A 156 17.59 5.69 -4.94
C PHE A 156 18.71 6.44 -5.67
N MET A 157 18.96 7.70 -5.32
CA MET A 157 20.00 8.53 -5.94
C MET A 157 21.42 8.00 -5.68
N ILE A 158 21.67 7.39 -4.52
CA ILE A 158 22.98 6.84 -4.13
C ILE A 158 23.22 5.40 -4.61
N VAL A 159 22.25 4.76 -5.26
CA VAL A 159 22.42 3.43 -5.85
C VAL A 159 23.50 3.45 -6.93
N ASP A 160 24.32 2.40 -6.96
CA ASP A 160 25.33 2.21 -8.02
C ASP A 160 24.73 2.43 -9.42
N CYS A 161 25.49 3.11 -10.29
CA CYS A 161 25.03 3.56 -11.60
C CYS A 161 24.46 2.45 -12.47
N LYS A 162 24.99 1.22 -12.37
CA LYS A 162 24.49 0.08 -13.14
C LYS A 162 23.13 -0.39 -12.63
N ARG A 163 22.95 -0.43 -11.31
CA ARG A 163 21.73 -0.88 -10.65
C ARG A 163 20.62 0.17 -10.79
N ARG A 164 20.96 1.47 -10.69
CA ARG A 164 20.01 2.56 -10.94
C ARG A 164 19.42 2.51 -12.35
N ARG A 165 20.25 2.27 -13.39
CA ARG A 165 19.77 2.18 -14.79
C ARG A 165 18.68 1.13 -15.02
N ASN A 166 18.69 0.02 -14.27
CA ASN A 166 17.69 -1.04 -14.42
C ASN A 166 16.29 -0.59 -14.00
N PHE A 167 16.22 0.32 -13.03
CA PHE A 167 14.96 0.82 -12.47
C PHE A 167 14.63 2.24 -12.91
N GLN A 168 15.61 2.99 -13.42
CA GLN A 168 15.48 4.40 -13.81
C GLN A 168 14.31 4.61 -14.76
N LYS A 169 14.19 3.79 -15.81
CA LYS A 169 13.08 3.93 -16.77
C LYS A 169 11.72 3.83 -16.08
N ALA A 170 11.55 2.82 -15.23
CA ALA A 170 10.29 2.64 -14.53
C ALA A 170 10.04 3.76 -13.52
N PHE A 171 11.07 4.19 -12.79
CA PHE A 171 10.99 5.29 -11.82
C PHE A 171 10.65 6.64 -12.49
N ASP A 172 11.22 6.90 -13.66
CA ASP A 172 10.93 8.08 -14.48
C ASP A 172 9.46 8.07 -14.94
N ASP A 173 8.93 6.89 -15.24
CA ASP A 173 7.53 6.67 -15.62
C ASP A 173 6.55 6.69 -14.43
N TRP A 174 7.03 6.80 -13.17
CA TRP A 174 6.14 6.87 -12.01
C TRP A 174 5.60 8.28 -11.78
N ASP A 175 4.28 8.37 -11.59
CA ASP A 175 3.66 9.54 -11.01
C ASP A 175 3.97 9.69 -9.51
N ASP A 176 3.58 10.82 -8.93
CA ASP A 176 3.92 11.17 -7.55
C ASP A 176 3.17 10.35 -6.52
N SER A 177 1.98 9.84 -6.87
CA SER A 177 1.24 8.91 -6.02
C SER A 177 2.06 7.64 -5.84
N LYS A 178 2.56 7.09 -6.96
CA LYS A 178 3.37 5.88 -6.98
C LYS A 178 4.72 6.08 -6.29
N ARG A 179 5.36 7.26 -6.45
CA ARG A 179 6.59 7.61 -5.70
C ARG A 179 6.35 7.78 -4.20
N TYR A 180 5.20 8.35 -3.80
CA TYR A 180 4.83 8.47 -2.40
C TYR A 180 4.57 7.10 -1.77
N GLU A 181 3.85 6.23 -2.45
CA GLU A 181 3.58 4.86 -1.99
C GLU A 181 4.88 4.06 -1.86
N ALA A 182 5.80 4.19 -2.83
CA ALA A 182 7.13 3.60 -2.75
C ALA A 182 7.92 4.12 -1.53
N HIS A 183 7.82 5.41 -1.21
CA HIS A 183 8.43 5.97 0.00
C HIS A 183 7.81 5.39 1.28
N GLN A 184 6.48 5.26 1.36
CA GLN A 184 5.81 4.64 2.51
C GLN A 184 6.23 3.18 2.69
N ARG A 185 6.29 2.42 1.58
CA ARG A 185 6.74 1.02 1.58
C ARG A 185 8.21 0.90 1.99
N TYR A 186 9.05 1.84 1.55
CA TYR A 186 10.45 1.92 1.96
C TYR A 186 10.59 2.14 3.47
N ASN A 187 9.85 3.10 4.03
CA ASN A 187 9.84 3.36 5.48
C ASN A 187 9.31 2.17 6.27
N TYR A 188 8.31 1.46 5.74
CA TYR A 188 7.80 0.23 6.33
C TYR A 188 8.89 -0.84 6.39
N TYR A 189 9.54 -1.16 5.27
CA TYR A 189 10.62 -2.16 5.25
C TYR A 189 11.80 -1.78 6.15
N LEU A 190 12.15 -0.49 6.21
CA LEU A 190 13.18 0.00 7.13
C LEU A 190 12.81 -0.27 8.59
N LYS A 191 11.57 -0.01 9.00
CA LYS A 191 11.08 -0.27 10.37
C LYS A 191 11.09 -1.77 10.69
N GLN A 192 10.84 -2.63 9.71
CA GLN A 192 10.86 -4.08 9.85
C GLN A 192 12.29 -4.66 9.84
N GLY A 193 13.33 -3.84 9.65
CA GLY A 193 14.72 -4.32 9.60
C GLY A 193 15.01 -5.17 8.37
N VAL A 194 14.25 -5.02 7.29
CA VAL A 194 14.41 -5.78 6.05
C VAL A 194 15.74 -5.41 5.39
N GLU A 195 16.57 -6.40 5.07
CA GLU A 195 17.78 -6.15 4.27
C GLU A 195 17.43 -5.74 2.84
N ASP A 196 18.23 -4.86 2.24
CA ASP A 196 18.01 -4.37 0.85
C ASP A 196 16.62 -3.76 0.60
N CYS A 197 16.07 -3.02 1.58
CA CYS A 197 14.76 -2.34 1.52
C CYS A 197 14.45 -1.70 0.16
N LEU A 198 15.41 -0.97 -0.39
CA LEU A 198 15.25 -0.27 -1.66
C LEU A 198 15.04 -1.23 -2.84
N ASP A 199 15.76 -2.35 -2.89
CA ASP A 199 15.59 -3.35 -3.96
C ASP A 199 14.20 -3.98 -3.91
N ARG A 200 13.70 -4.22 -2.70
CA ARG A 200 12.36 -4.77 -2.46
C ARG A 200 11.30 -3.80 -2.97
N VAL A 201 11.35 -2.53 -2.56
CA VAL A 201 10.43 -1.50 -3.08
C VAL A 201 10.52 -1.37 -4.60
N LEU A 202 11.73 -1.30 -5.17
CA LEU A 202 11.86 -1.18 -6.61
C LEU A 202 11.28 -2.39 -7.33
N ARG A 203 11.46 -3.62 -6.82
CA ARG A 203 10.82 -4.81 -7.41
C ARG A 203 9.30 -4.74 -7.35
N ASP A 204 8.75 -4.40 -6.19
CA ASP A 204 7.30 -4.34 -5.98
C ASP A 204 6.64 -3.38 -6.98
N PHE A 205 7.26 -2.22 -7.20
CA PHE A 205 6.70 -1.17 -8.05
C PHE A 205 7.08 -1.24 -9.53
N THR A 206 8.06 -2.08 -9.91
CA THR A 206 8.49 -2.26 -11.32
C THR A 206 8.11 -3.59 -11.94
N ARG A 207 7.64 -4.57 -11.15
CA ARG A 207 7.11 -5.81 -11.70
C ARG A 207 5.82 -5.55 -12.47
N PRO A 208 5.62 -6.20 -13.63
CA PRO A 208 4.33 -6.16 -14.30
C PRO A 208 3.30 -6.82 -13.40
N LYS A 209 2.30 -6.06 -12.92
CA LYS A 209 1.17 -6.63 -12.17
C LYS A 209 0.54 -7.77 -12.97
N THR A 210 0.52 -8.97 -12.40
CA THR A 210 0.09 -10.18 -13.09
C THR A 210 -1.40 -10.12 -13.44
N SER A 211 -1.74 -10.12 -14.73
CA SER A 211 -3.14 -10.18 -15.21
C SER A 211 -3.66 -11.60 -15.45
N ARG A 212 -2.78 -12.60 -15.25
CA ARG A 212 -3.06 -14.00 -15.54
C ARG A 212 -2.45 -14.91 -14.48
N LEU A 213 -3.29 -15.64 -13.77
CA LEU A 213 -2.88 -16.65 -12.81
C LEU A 213 -3.00 -18.03 -13.42
N ASN A 214 -2.07 -18.92 -13.06
CA ASN A 214 -2.07 -20.30 -13.53
C ASN A 214 -1.96 -21.24 -12.33
N LEU A 215 -3.12 -21.56 -11.76
CA LEU A 215 -3.23 -22.41 -10.57
C LEU A 215 -2.79 -23.85 -10.84
N ASN A 216 -2.83 -24.35 -12.08
CA ASN A 216 -2.24 -25.65 -12.43
C ASN A 216 -0.72 -25.64 -12.20
N THR A 217 -0.03 -24.58 -12.61
CA THR A 217 1.42 -24.45 -12.39
C THR A 217 1.73 -24.27 -10.90
N ASP A 218 0.94 -23.45 -10.21
CA ASP A 218 1.11 -23.21 -8.78
C ASP A 218 0.85 -24.47 -7.96
N GLN A 219 -0.19 -25.23 -8.26
CA GLN A 219 -0.49 -26.51 -7.62
C GLN A 219 0.70 -27.47 -7.68
N ARG A 220 1.39 -27.57 -8.83
CA ARG A 220 2.59 -28.42 -8.95
C ARG A 220 3.73 -27.95 -8.06
N ARG A 221 3.90 -26.63 -7.88
CA ARG A 221 4.88 -26.05 -6.96
C ARG A 221 4.50 -26.35 -5.51
N ILE A 222 3.23 -26.18 -5.15
CA ILE A 222 2.68 -26.43 -3.82
C ILE A 222 2.82 -27.91 -3.43
N ARG A 223 2.50 -28.86 -4.32
CA ARG A 223 2.71 -30.30 -4.06
C ARG A 223 4.19 -30.60 -3.71
N LYS A 224 5.14 -30.04 -4.47
CA LYS A 224 6.57 -30.20 -4.18
C LYS A 224 6.97 -29.56 -2.86
N TYR A 225 6.40 -28.40 -2.55
CA TYR A 225 6.60 -27.69 -1.29
C TYR A 225 6.11 -28.52 -0.11
N ILE A 226 4.88 -29.04 -0.15
CA ILE A 226 4.31 -29.91 0.90
C ILE A 226 5.22 -31.11 1.13
N SER A 227 5.57 -31.84 0.07
CA SER A 227 6.47 -33.00 0.17
C SER A 227 7.82 -32.66 0.80
N LYS A 228 8.39 -31.48 0.48
CA LYS A 228 9.65 -31.01 1.07
C LYS A 228 9.47 -30.67 2.55
N ARG A 229 8.39 -29.97 2.90
CA ARG A 229 8.12 -29.51 4.27
C ARG A 229 7.85 -30.68 5.20
N VAL A 230 7.09 -31.69 4.77
CA VAL A 230 6.87 -32.94 5.49
C VAL A 230 8.19 -33.68 5.73
N LYS A 231 9.02 -33.88 4.69
CA LYS A 231 10.33 -34.53 4.85
C LYS A 231 11.26 -33.80 5.82
N ASN A 232 11.21 -32.47 5.84
CA ASN A 232 11.99 -31.67 6.78
C ASN A 232 11.45 -31.82 8.21
N TYR A 233 10.13 -31.82 8.38
CA TYR A 233 9.50 -32.01 9.69
C TYR A 233 9.82 -33.39 10.29
N ILE A 234 9.75 -34.47 9.50
CA ILE A 234 10.12 -35.82 9.95
C ILE A 234 11.56 -35.86 10.50
N LYS A 235 12.49 -35.14 9.87
CA LYS A 235 13.90 -35.11 10.29
C LYS A 235 14.13 -34.26 11.54
N SER A 236 13.36 -33.20 11.71
CA SER A 236 13.50 -32.23 12.79
C SER A 236 12.13 -31.67 13.14
N PRO A 237 11.34 -32.39 13.97
CA PRO A 237 10.01 -31.95 14.37
C PRO A 237 10.09 -30.60 15.08
N SER A 238 9.33 -29.63 14.56
CA SER A 238 9.22 -28.28 15.10
C SER A 238 7.83 -27.77 14.75
N PRO A 239 6.80 -28.17 15.51
CA PRO A 239 5.45 -27.67 15.30
C PRO A 239 5.42 -26.14 15.45
N ALA A 240 4.52 -25.48 14.73
CA ALA A 240 4.33 -24.05 14.90
C ALA A 240 3.60 -23.76 16.22
N LEU A 241 2.64 -24.62 16.59
CA LEU A 241 1.92 -24.58 17.86
C LEU A 241 1.93 -25.96 18.54
N GLY A 242 2.23 -25.96 19.84
CA GLY A 242 2.39 -27.17 20.66
C GLY A 242 3.86 -27.57 20.84
N ASP A 243 4.10 -28.75 21.41
CA ASP A 243 5.43 -29.19 21.81
C ASP A 243 6.06 -30.18 20.80
N PRO A 244 7.39 -30.10 20.57
CA PRO A 244 8.12 -31.11 19.80
C PRO A 244 8.05 -32.48 20.46
N GLY A 245 7.70 -33.51 19.67
CA GLY A 245 7.60 -34.91 20.13
C GLY A 245 6.18 -35.38 20.35
N ASP A 246 5.24 -34.45 20.54
CA ASP A 246 3.82 -34.78 20.56
C ASP A 246 3.32 -35.10 19.14
N PRO A 247 2.35 -36.03 18.99
CA PRO A 247 1.74 -36.32 17.71
C PRO A 247 1.06 -35.10 17.09
N VAL A 248 1.13 -34.99 15.76
CA VAL A 248 0.47 -33.92 15.00
C VAL A 248 -1.04 -34.13 15.03
N THR A 249 -1.77 -33.17 15.57
CA THR A 249 -3.23 -33.14 15.71
C THR A 249 -3.91 -32.30 14.63
N MET A 250 -3.17 -31.45 13.93
CA MET A 250 -3.69 -30.73 12.76
C MET A 250 -2.56 -30.39 11.79
N ILE A 251 -2.87 -30.51 10.49
CA ILE A 251 -2.00 -30.05 9.40
C ILE A 251 -2.76 -28.97 8.63
N SER A 252 -2.29 -27.73 8.72
CA SER A 252 -2.90 -26.59 8.04
C SER A 252 -2.07 -26.20 6.82
N LEU A 253 -2.75 -25.93 5.71
CA LEU A 253 -2.16 -25.22 4.58
C LEU A 253 -2.71 -23.79 4.58
N GLU A 254 -1.91 -22.90 5.14
CA GLU A 254 -2.25 -21.50 5.34
C GLU A 254 -1.85 -20.68 4.11
N PHE A 255 -2.61 -19.65 3.77
CA PHE A 255 -2.27 -18.82 2.62
C PHE A 255 -2.70 -17.36 2.78
N ASP A 256 -2.02 -16.49 2.05
CA ASP A 256 -2.33 -15.06 1.95
C ASP A 256 -2.27 -14.67 0.48
N ILE A 257 -3.24 -13.86 0.06
CA ILE A 257 -3.28 -13.27 -1.28
C ILE A 257 -3.42 -11.74 -1.24
N GLU A 258 -3.68 -11.15 -0.08
CA GLU A 258 -3.98 -9.72 0.06
C GLU A 258 -2.71 -8.89 0.24
N TYR A 259 -1.72 -9.37 0.99
CA TYR A 259 -0.54 -8.58 1.35
C TYR A 259 0.75 -9.07 0.72
N GLU A 260 0.96 -10.39 0.66
CA GLU A 260 2.27 -10.93 0.29
C GLU A 260 2.20 -12.02 -0.78
N GLY A 261 1.12 -12.81 -0.84
CA GLY A 261 1.01 -13.90 -1.80
C GLY A 261 1.88 -15.09 -1.40
N TYR A 262 1.43 -15.93 -0.47
CA TYR A 262 2.18 -17.10 -0.02
C TYR A 262 1.29 -18.29 0.31
N VAL A 263 1.95 -19.45 0.49
CA VAL A 263 1.37 -20.65 1.10
C VAL A 263 2.34 -21.16 2.17
N ASP A 264 1.85 -21.52 3.36
CA ASP A 264 2.64 -22.12 4.43
C ASP A 264 2.00 -23.42 4.93
N LEU A 265 2.81 -24.47 5.11
CA LEU A 265 2.34 -25.74 5.66
C LEU A 265 2.74 -25.82 7.13
N VAL A 266 1.73 -25.79 7.99
CA VAL A 266 1.83 -25.66 9.43
C VAL A 266 1.41 -26.96 10.10
N PHE A 267 2.20 -27.41 11.08
CA PHE A 267 1.92 -28.60 11.89
C PHE A 267 1.62 -28.17 13.32
N HIS A 268 0.51 -28.65 13.86
CA HIS A 268 0.07 -28.40 15.23
C HIS A 268 0.10 -29.71 16.02
N SER A 269 0.60 -29.66 17.25
CA SER A 269 0.56 -30.79 18.18
C SER A 269 -0.31 -30.53 19.42
N ARG A 270 -0.91 -29.35 19.56
CA ARG A 270 -1.86 -29.08 20.65
C ARG A 270 -3.08 -30.01 20.58
N PRO A 271 -3.55 -30.56 21.70
CA PRO A 271 -4.70 -31.49 21.70
C PRO A 271 -6.02 -30.86 21.26
N ASP A 272 -6.15 -29.53 21.35
CA ASP A 272 -7.35 -28.75 21.02
C ASP A 272 -7.25 -28.01 19.67
N ALA A 273 -6.25 -28.33 18.84
CA ALA A 273 -5.95 -27.59 17.61
C ALA A 273 -7.14 -27.47 16.63
N ALA A 274 -7.99 -28.50 16.57
CA ALA A 274 -9.18 -28.51 15.71
C ALA A 274 -10.33 -27.62 16.22
N GLU A 275 -10.40 -27.35 17.53
CA GLU A 275 -11.45 -26.54 18.15
C GLU A 275 -11.06 -25.05 18.21
N ALA A 276 -9.80 -24.77 18.50
CA ALA A 276 -9.27 -23.43 18.73
C ALA A 276 -8.59 -22.80 17.50
N ILE A 277 -8.92 -23.28 16.29
CA ILE A 277 -8.31 -22.94 14.98
C ILE A 277 -7.56 -21.60 15.02
N GLU A 278 -6.25 -21.68 14.91
CA GLU A 278 -5.34 -20.54 14.99
C GLU A 278 -4.43 -20.57 13.78
N PHE A 279 -4.42 -19.49 13.02
CA PHE A 279 -3.54 -19.32 11.87
C PHE A 279 -2.27 -18.61 12.32
N VAL A 280 -1.12 -19.12 11.89
CA VAL A 280 0.19 -18.62 12.30
C VAL A 280 0.80 -17.81 11.17
N GLU A 281 0.96 -16.51 11.39
CA GLU A 281 1.67 -15.66 10.44
C GLU A 281 3.17 -15.99 10.41
N ASP A 282 3.68 -16.23 9.20
CA ASP A 282 5.10 -16.32 8.86
C ASP A 282 5.93 -17.29 9.73
N THR A 283 5.83 -18.59 9.46
CA THR A 283 6.69 -19.59 10.11
C THR A 283 8.16 -19.52 9.64
N GLY A 284 8.49 -18.63 8.71
CA GLY A 284 9.79 -18.56 8.04
C GLY A 284 10.03 -19.66 6.99
N PHE A 285 9.08 -20.59 6.80
CA PHE A 285 9.19 -21.71 5.86
C PHE A 285 8.17 -21.66 4.71
N ARG A 286 7.52 -20.52 4.47
CA ARG A 286 6.48 -20.36 3.45
C ARG A 286 7.01 -20.46 2.01
N LEU A 287 6.12 -20.86 1.11
CA LEU A 287 6.29 -20.82 -0.35
C LEU A 287 5.76 -19.49 -0.88
N GLU A 288 6.68 -18.66 -1.38
CA GLU A 288 6.33 -17.40 -2.02
C GLU A 288 5.66 -17.61 -3.40
N LEU A 289 4.47 -17.03 -3.53
CA LEU A 289 3.62 -16.99 -4.72
C LEU A 289 3.16 -15.55 -4.96
N THR A 290 4.12 -14.62 -4.94
CA THR A 290 3.90 -13.16 -5.01
C THR A 290 2.97 -12.73 -6.14
N HIS A 291 2.92 -13.48 -7.23
CA HIS A 291 2.03 -13.21 -8.36
C HIS A 291 0.54 -13.32 -8.00
N TRP A 292 0.17 -14.01 -6.92
CA TRP A 292 -1.20 -14.02 -6.35
C TRP A 292 -1.57 -12.64 -5.81
N HIS A 293 -0.72 -12.04 -4.97
CA HIS A 293 -0.90 -10.68 -4.47
C HIS A 293 -0.89 -9.65 -5.60
N GLU A 294 0.04 -9.75 -6.55
CA GLU A 294 0.06 -8.88 -7.73
C GLU A 294 -1.24 -8.98 -8.55
N GLY A 295 -1.84 -10.17 -8.61
CA GLY A 295 -3.14 -10.40 -9.24
C GLY A 295 -4.29 -9.76 -8.46
N MET A 296 -4.25 -9.86 -7.13
CA MET A 296 -5.25 -9.28 -6.23
C MET A 296 -5.22 -7.75 -6.21
N GLU A 297 -4.04 -7.12 -6.18
CA GLU A 297 -3.91 -5.67 -6.30
C GLU A 297 -4.47 -5.17 -7.62
N ARG A 298 -4.22 -5.89 -8.72
CA ARG A 298 -4.75 -5.52 -10.03
C ARG A 298 -6.28 -5.65 -10.08
N PHE A 299 -6.81 -6.70 -9.44
CA PHE A 299 -8.24 -6.94 -9.35
C PHE A 299 -8.95 -5.87 -8.51
N SER A 300 -8.44 -5.61 -7.30
CA SER A 300 -9.11 -4.78 -6.29
C SER A 300 -8.81 -3.29 -6.40
N CYS A 301 -7.57 -2.92 -6.74
CA CYS A 301 -7.15 -1.51 -6.77
C CYS A 301 -7.28 -0.91 -8.17
N ASP A 302 -7.00 -1.69 -9.22
CA ASP A 302 -7.02 -1.19 -10.60
C ASP A 302 -8.38 -1.43 -11.29
N ASP A 303 -9.32 -2.14 -10.64
CA ASP A 303 -10.65 -2.50 -11.19
C ASP A 303 -10.53 -3.27 -12.53
N LEU A 304 -9.57 -4.19 -12.61
CA LEU A 304 -9.27 -4.94 -13.83
C LEU A 304 -9.58 -6.44 -13.68
N PRO A 305 -10.19 -7.08 -14.70
CA PRO A 305 -10.51 -8.49 -14.64
C PRO A 305 -9.27 -9.38 -14.50
N LEU A 306 -9.38 -10.40 -13.66
CA LEU A 306 -8.32 -11.37 -13.41
C LEU A 306 -8.57 -12.66 -14.20
N LYS A 307 -7.62 -13.07 -15.04
CA LYS A 307 -7.74 -14.31 -15.83
C LYS A 307 -7.09 -15.45 -15.08
N VAL A 308 -7.86 -16.45 -14.67
CA VAL A 308 -7.35 -17.58 -13.89
C VAL A 308 -7.43 -18.86 -14.73
N THR A 309 -6.32 -19.58 -14.82
CA THR A 309 -6.29 -20.96 -15.35
C THR A 309 -6.34 -21.90 -14.17
N LEU A 310 -7.44 -22.65 -14.05
CA LEU A 310 -7.69 -23.60 -12.98
C LEU A 310 -6.81 -24.86 -13.11
N PRO A 311 -6.72 -25.70 -12.06
CA PRO A 311 -5.94 -26.95 -12.10
C PRO A 311 -6.33 -27.89 -13.24
N ASP A 312 -7.62 -27.92 -13.61
CA ASP A 312 -8.17 -28.71 -14.71
C ASP A 312 -8.02 -28.05 -16.10
N GLU A 313 -7.17 -27.02 -16.20
CA GLU A 313 -6.90 -26.22 -17.40
C GLU A 313 -8.07 -25.36 -17.91
N ARG A 314 -9.23 -25.39 -17.25
CA ARG A 314 -10.30 -24.43 -17.56
C ARG A 314 -9.83 -23.00 -17.27
N LYS A 315 -10.26 -22.08 -18.11
CA LYS A 315 -9.95 -20.65 -17.99
C LYS A 315 -11.20 -19.92 -17.53
N VAL A 316 -11.09 -19.19 -16.43
CA VAL A 316 -12.13 -18.33 -15.89
C VAL A 316 -11.65 -16.89 -15.88
N VAL A 317 -12.60 -15.96 -15.93
CA VAL A 317 -12.35 -14.54 -15.76
C VAL A 317 -13.13 -14.11 -14.54
N VAL A 318 -12.42 -13.58 -13.54
CA VAL A 318 -13.03 -12.99 -12.36
C VAL A 318 -13.20 -11.51 -12.67
N GLU A 319 -14.45 -11.07 -12.76
CA GLU A 319 -14.79 -9.67 -13.04
C GLU A 319 -14.77 -8.87 -11.73
N PRO A 320 -14.28 -7.63 -11.70
CA PRO A 320 -14.24 -6.81 -10.48
C PRO A 320 -15.61 -6.54 -9.84
N SER A 321 -16.67 -6.66 -10.64
CA SER A 321 -18.06 -6.54 -10.19
C SER A 321 -18.63 -7.82 -9.56
N SER A 322 -17.87 -8.92 -9.54
CA SER A 322 -18.21 -10.10 -8.73
C SER A 322 -18.02 -9.79 -7.24
N ASP A 323 -18.64 -10.57 -6.36
CA ASP A 323 -18.65 -10.35 -4.90
C ASP A 323 -17.26 -10.51 -4.23
N GLY A 324 -16.14 -10.45 -4.98
CA GLY A 324 -14.76 -10.50 -4.49
C GLY A 324 -14.28 -11.90 -4.08
N ASP A 325 -15.18 -12.71 -3.51
CA ASP A 325 -14.87 -14.02 -2.93
C ASP A 325 -14.54 -15.11 -3.96
N ASP A 326 -14.89 -14.92 -5.23
CA ASP A 326 -14.67 -15.91 -6.28
C ASP A 326 -13.18 -16.24 -6.46
N PHE A 327 -12.31 -15.24 -6.32
CA PHE A 327 -10.87 -15.44 -6.49
C PHE A 327 -10.26 -16.27 -5.35
N GLU A 328 -10.58 -15.91 -4.11
CA GLU A 328 -10.18 -16.66 -2.91
C GLU A 328 -10.66 -18.10 -2.97
N LYS A 329 -11.91 -18.31 -3.40
CA LYS A 329 -12.50 -19.63 -3.57
C LYS A 329 -11.69 -20.50 -4.53
N TYR A 330 -11.26 -19.98 -5.69
CA TYR A 330 -10.47 -20.78 -6.63
C TYR A 330 -9.11 -21.21 -6.08
N ILE A 331 -8.45 -20.33 -5.31
CA ILE A 331 -7.19 -20.67 -4.64
C ILE A 331 -7.44 -21.68 -3.53
N GLY A 332 -8.40 -21.40 -2.64
CA GLY A 332 -8.75 -22.28 -1.52
C GLY A 332 -9.19 -23.67 -1.96
N ASP A 333 -10.05 -23.77 -2.99
CA ASP A 333 -10.49 -25.05 -3.56
C ASP A 333 -9.28 -25.84 -4.10
N MET A 334 -8.36 -25.18 -4.82
CA MET A 334 -7.14 -25.82 -5.31
C MET A 334 -6.25 -26.30 -4.17
N LEU A 335 -6.10 -25.53 -3.09
CA LEU A 335 -5.31 -25.90 -1.92
C LEU A 335 -5.94 -27.09 -1.17
N ARG A 336 -7.26 -27.07 -0.94
CA ARG A 336 -8.02 -28.19 -0.38
C ARG A 336 -7.78 -29.46 -1.18
N ASP A 337 -8.02 -29.41 -2.48
CA ASP A 337 -7.92 -30.57 -3.35
C ASP A 337 -6.48 -31.11 -3.34
N THR A 338 -5.49 -30.21 -3.30
CA THR A 338 -4.07 -30.58 -3.15
C THR A 338 -3.79 -31.30 -1.84
N MET A 339 -4.32 -30.82 -0.72
CA MET A 339 -4.17 -31.47 0.59
C MET A 339 -4.80 -32.86 0.62
N VAL A 340 -6.02 -33.00 0.08
CA VAL A 340 -6.73 -34.28 -0.03
C VAL A 340 -5.95 -35.27 -0.90
N GLU A 341 -5.42 -34.83 -2.04
CA GLU A 341 -4.58 -35.65 -2.91
C GLU A 341 -3.28 -36.09 -2.23
N GLN A 342 -2.58 -35.19 -1.53
CA GLN A 342 -1.36 -35.53 -0.80
C GLN A 342 -1.63 -36.57 0.29
N ARG A 343 -2.75 -36.44 1.01
CA ARG A 343 -3.20 -37.43 1.99
C ARG A 343 -3.46 -38.79 1.34
N ARG A 344 -4.24 -38.85 0.25
CA ARG A 344 -4.51 -40.09 -0.49
C ARG A 344 -3.25 -40.75 -1.04
N ALA A 345 -2.24 -39.95 -1.37
CA ALA A 345 -0.93 -40.44 -1.82
C ALA A 345 -0.03 -40.92 -0.68
N GLY A 346 -0.48 -40.87 0.59
CA GLY A 346 0.30 -41.25 1.75
C GLY A 346 1.42 -40.28 2.09
N ALA A 347 1.37 -39.02 1.60
CA ALA A 347 2.45 -38.05 1.81
C ALA A 347 2.69 -37.73 3.30
N PHE A 348 1.70 -37.98 4.15
CA PHE A 348 1.73 -37.72 5.58
C PHE A 348 1.97 -38.98 6.43
N GLY A 349 2.01 -40.19 5.86
CA GLY A 349 2.01 -41.44 6.63
C GLY A 349 3.26 -41.69 7.49
N ASP A 350 4.39 -41.06 7.15
CA ASP A 350 5.62 -41.17 7.97
C ASP A 350 5.66 -40.15 9.13
N LEU A 351 4.65 -39.29 9.28
CA LEU A 351 4.56 -38.35 10.39
C LEU A 351 3.99 -39.07 11.63
N ALA A 352 4.44 -38.65 12.82
CA ALA A 352 3.76 -39.03 14.06
C ALA A 352 2.45 -38.25 14.14
N ILE A 353 1.36 -38.85 13.68
CA ILE A 353 0.03 -38.22 13.59
C ILE A 353 -0.89 -38.80 14.67
N SER A 354 -1.72 -37.96 15.29
CA SER A 354 -2.77 -38.39 16.21
C SER A 354 -3.92 -39.07 15.47
N GLU A 355 -4.57 -40.07 16.09
CA GLU A 355 -5.82 -40.68 15.60
C GLU A 355 -7.02 -39.72 15.54
N SER A 356 -6.84 -38.44 15.86
CA SER A 356 -7.85 -37.38 15.71
C SER A 356 -7.36 -36.25 14.81
N SER A 357 -6.25 -36.47 14.08
CA SER A 357 -5.63 -35.42 13.30
C SER A 357 -6.49 -35.00 12.12
N VAL A 358 -6.59 -33.69 11.86
CA VAL A 358 -7.40 -33.13 10.77
C VAL A 358 -6.57 -32.31 9.81
N LEU A 359 -7.06 -32.12 8.59
CA LEU A 359 -6.50 -31.21 7.61
C LEU A 359 -7.29 -29.90 7.58
N CYS A 360 -6.59 -28.78 7.48
CA CYS A 360 -7.19 -27.45 7.39
C CYS A 360 -6.62 -26.67 6.20
N VAL A 361 -7.45 -25.85 5.56
CA VAL A 361 -7.03 -24.84 4.58
C VAL A 361 -7.73 -23.53 4.94
N GLY A 362 -6.96 -22.47 5.11
CA GLY A 362 -7.47 -21.14 5.44
C GLY A 362 -6.35 -20.11 5.41
N GLY A 363 -6.63 -18.88 5.81
CA GLY A 363 -5.66 -17.79 5.77
C GLY A 363 -6.04 -16.66 6.71
N VAL A 364 -5.06 -15.84 7.06
CA VAL A 364 -5.24 -14.71 7.99
C VAL A 364 -5.99 -13.55 7.34
N HIS A 365 -5.90 -13.43 6.01
CA HIS A 365 -6.50 -12.36 5.19
C HIS A 365 -7.36 -12.95 4.07
N THR A 366 -8.17 -13.96 4.40
CA THR A 366 -9.05 -14.63 3.42
C THR A 366 -10.36 -15.03 4.09
N ASN A 367 -11.48 -14.93 3.37
CA ASN A 367 -12.79 -15.46 3.74
C ASN A 367 -12.92 -16.98 3.49
N TYR A 368 -11.95 -17.59 2.80
CA TYR A 368 -11.96 -19.04 2.55
C TYR A 368 -11.55 -19.84 3.78
N PHE A 369 -12.37 -20.83 4.14
CA PHE A 369 -12.05 -21.79 5.19
C PHE A 369 -12.56 -23.19 4.84
N TRP A 370 -11.72 -24.20 5.08
CA TRP A 370 -12.08 -25.60 4.96
C TRP A 370 -11.38 -26.44 6.04
N LEU A 371 -12.15 -27.30 6.70
CA LEU A 371 -11.66 -28.30 7.65
C LEU A 371 -12.12 -29.68 7.15
N SER A 372 -11.25 -30.68 7.23
CA SER A 372 -11.61 -32.04 6.83
C SER A 372 -12.53 -32.71 7.85
N ASP A 373 -13.60 -33.34 7.38
CA ASP A 373 -14.47 -34.18 8.22
C ASP A 373 -13.81 -35.53 8.60
N ASP A 374 -12.78 -35.96 7.85
CA ASP A 374 -12.10 -37.24 8.04
C ASP A 374 -10.79 -37.10 8.83
N VAL A 375 -10.58 -37.95 9.83
CA VAL A 375 -9.32 -38.07 10.59
C VAL A 375 -8.20 -38.61 9.71
N VAL A 376 -7.00 -38.00 9.69
CA VAL A 376 -5.80 -38.51 9.00
C VAL A 376 -5.34 -39.85 9.59
N ASP A 377 -5.45 -40.92 8.79
CA ASP A 377 -5.00 -42.26 9.16
C ASP A 377 -3.46 -42.33 9.24
N SER A 378 -2.95 -42.97 10.30
CA SER A 378 -1.53 -43.19 10.60
C SER A 378 -0.87 -44.23 9.70
#